data_AF-A0A379S177-F1
#
_entry.id   AF-A0A379S177-F1
#
_cell.length_a   1.000
_cell.length_b   1.000
_cell.length_c   1.000
_cell.angle_alpha   90.00
_cell.angle_beta   90.00
_cell.angle_gamma   90.00
#
_symmetry.space_group_name_H-M   'P 1'
#
loop_
_entity.id
_entity.type
_entity.pdbx_description
1 polymer ?
#
loop_
_entity_poly.entity_id
_entity_poly.type
_entity_poly.pdbx_seq_one_letter_code
_entity_poly.pdbx_strand_id
1 'polypeptide(L)'
;MKLTQRLSLRVRLTLIFLILVSITWAISSFVAWRKTTDNVDELFDTQLMLFARRLSTLDLNEINAPQRMAHTPKKLKHGHIDDDALAFAIFSTDGKMLLHDGDNGQDIPYRYRREGFDNGYLKDDNDLWRFLWLNSADGKYRIVVGQEWDYREDMALAIVAAQLTPWLIALPLMLLILLLLLHRELRPLKKLAQALRFRSPESETLLDGKGVPSEVRPLVEALNQLFSRIHSMMVRERRFTSDAAHELRSPLAALKVQTEVAQLSGDDPLSRDKALTQLHVGIGSRHAAGRSATDVIAPRFTG
;
A
#
# COMPACT_ATOMS: atom_id res chain seq x y z
N MET A 1 1.58 -15.90 9.07
CA MET A 1 2.31 -15.40 7.86
C MET A 1 2.54 -16.45 6.76
N LYS A 2 1.77 -17.57 6.66
CA LYS A 2 1.95 -18.60 5.61
C LYS A 2 1.04 -18.45 4.37
N LEU A 3 -0.02 -17.65 4.42
CA LEU A 3 -0.96 -17.48 3.28
C LEU A 3 -0.41 -16.60 2.13
N THR A 4 0.58 -15.75 2.39
CA THR A 4 1.06 -14.75 1.41
C THR A 4 2.14 -15.26 0.46
N GLN A 5 2.61 -16.51 0.60
CA GLN A 5 3.66 -17.08 -0.26
C GLN A 5 3.16 -17.52 -1.64
N ARG A 6 1.86 -17.72 -1.85
CA ARG A 6 1.29 -18.12 -3.15
C ARG A 6 0.74 -16.95 -3.98
N LEU A 7 0.76 -15.73 -3.44
CA LEU A 7 0.23 -14.55 -4.11
C LEU A 7 1.36 -13.84 -4.89
N SER A 8 1.06 -13.42 -6.12
CA SER A 8 1.97 -12.64 -6.97
C SER A 8 2.59 -11.50 -6.18
N LEU A 9 3.89 -11.21 -6.38
CA LEU A 9 4.64 -10.17 -5.67
C LEU A 9 3.87 -8.82 -5.65
N ARG A 10 3.15 -8.51 -6.75
CA ARG A 10 2.23 -7.38 -6.84
C ARG A 10 1.18 -7.38 -5.73
N VAL A 11 0.42 -8.48 -5.61
CA VAL A 11 -0.68 -8.59 -4.65
C VAL A 11 -0.15 -8.54 -3.22
N ARG A 12 1.00 -9.15 -2.96
CA ARG A 12 1.62 -9.10 -1.63
C ARG A 12 2.04 -7.68 -1.26
N LEU A 13 2.67 -6.94 -2.17
CA LEU A 13 3.08 -5.55 -1.92
C LEU A 13 1.87 -4.63 -1.75
N THR A 14 0.85 -4.76 -2.60
CA THR A 14 -0.37 -3.95 -2.48
C THR A 14 -1.11 -4.23 -1.18
N LEU A 15 -1.16 -5.49 -0.73
CA LEU A 15 -1.86 -5.89 0.47
C LEU A 15 -1.10 -5.45 1.74
N ILE A 16 0.23 -5.56 1.76
CA ILE A 16 1.05 -5.01 2.85
C ILE A 16 0.91 -3.48 2.93
N PHE A 17 0.97 -2.79 1.79
CA PHE A 17 0.82 -1.34 1.76
C PHE A 17 -0.58 -0.91 2.22
N LEU A 18 -1.63 -1.60 1.77
CA LEU A 18 -3.00 -1.35 2.19
C LEU A 18 -3.18 -1.57 3.70
N ILE A 19 -2.62 -2.67 4.25
CA ILE A 19 -2.60 -2.90 5.70
C ILE A 19 -1.87 -1.78 6.43
N LEU A 20 -0.67 -1.41 5.98
CA LEU A 20 0.15 -0.38 6.63
C LEU A 20 -0.59 0.96 6.67
N VAL A 21 -1.12 1.39 5.52
CA VAL A 21 -1.90 2.63 5.42
C VAL A 21 -3.12 2.56 6.32
N SER A 22 -3.88 1.46 6.30
CA SER A 22 -5.08 1.30 7.12
C SER A 22 -4.76 1.32 8.62
N ILE A 23 -3.64 0.74 9.04
CA ILE A 23 -3.17 0.78 10.44
C ILE A 23 -2.78 2.20 10.83
N THR A 24 -1.98 2.90 10.02
CA THR A 24 -1.60 4.29 10.27
C THR A 24 -2.84 5.18 10.37
N TRP A 25 -3.82 4.96 9.51
CA TRP A 25 -5.09 5.67 9.51
C TRP A 25 -5.91 5.42 10.78
N ALA A 26 -6.06 4.15 11.17
CA ALA A 26 -6.78 3.78 12.38
C ALA A 26 -6.14 4.39 13.62
N ILE A 27 -4.81 4.35 13.72
CA ILE A 27 -4.06 4.96 14.82
C ILE A 27 -4.26 6.49 14.82
N SER A 28 -4.08 7.14 13.67
CA SER A 28 -4.22 8.59 13.56
C SER A 28 -5.64 9.06 13.87
N SER A 29 -6.66 8.34 13.38
CA SER A 29 -8.07 8.61 13.66
C SER A 29 -8.40 8.42 15.14
N PHE A 30 -7.90 7.36 15.77
CA PHE A 30 -8.12 7.11 17.19
C PHE A 30 -7.46 8.17 18.06
N VAL A 31 -6.23 8.59 17.73
CA VAL A 31 -5.54 9.68 18.42
C VAL A 31 -6.26 11.00 18.22
N ALA A 32 -6.72 11.30 17.01
CA ALA A 32 -7.48 12.52 16.72
C ALA A 32 -8.80 12.55 17.49
N TRP A 33 -9.54 11.43 17.56
CA TRP A 33 -10.75 11.30 18.36
C TRP A 33 -10.50 11.63 19.82
N ARG A 34 -9.57 10.92 20.47
CA ARG A 34 -9.15 11.14 21.86
C ARG A 34 -8.77 12.59 22.13
N LYS A 35 -7.92 13.16 21.27
CA LYS A 35 -7.40 14.52 21.47
C LYS A 35 -8.47 15.59 21.24
N THR A 36 -9.43 15.33 20.36
CA THR A 36 -10.53 16.25 20.10
C THR A 36 -11.52 16.26 21.26
N THR A 37 -11.93 15.10 21.76
CA THR A 37 -12.86 15.02 22.90
C THR A 37 -12.31 15.73 24.14
N ASP A 38 -11.04 15.48 24.48
CA ASP A 38 -10.43 16.09 25.68
C ASP A 38 -10.32 17.62 25.56
N ASN A 39 -9.90 18.12 24.39
CA ASN A 39 -9.78 19.57 24.15
C ASN A 39 -11.16 20.26 24.11
N VAL A 40 -12.16 19.59 23.56
CA VAL A 40 -13.52 20.12 23.45
C VAL A 40 -14.14 20.30 24.84
N ASP A 41 -13.97 19.32 25.73
CA ASP A 41 -14.45 19.42 27.11
C ASP A 41 -13.80 20.59 27.88
N GLU A 42 -12.48 20.77 27.77
CA GLU A 42 -11.76 21.86 28.44
C GLU A 42 -12.19 23.25 27.90
N LEU A 43 -12.38 23.37 26.58
CA LEU A 43 -12.84 24.60 25.94
C LEU A 43 -14.25 24.98 26.41
N PHE A 44 -15.18 24.01 26.46
CA PHE A 44 -16.55 24.26 26.87
C PHE A 44 -16.66 24.57 28.37
N ASP A 45 -15.95 23.83 29.24
CA ASP A 45 -15.94 24.12 30.68
C ASP A 45 -15.36 25.53 30.95
N THR A 46 -14.35 25.96 30.18
CA THR A 46 -13.80 27.32 30.25
C THR A 46 -14.81 28.37 29.81
N GLN A 47 -15.53 28.14 28.71
CA GLN A 47 -16.57 29.05 28.24
C GLN A 47 -17.71 29.20 29.25
N LEU A 48 -18.17 28.08 29.82
CA LEU A 48 -19.24 28.07 30.83
C LEU A 48 -18.82 28.86 32.08
N MET A 49 -17.57 28.68 32.53
CA MET A 49 -17.02 29.43 33.66
C MET A 49 -16.92 30.94 33.37
N LEU A 50 -16.46 31.33 32.17
CA LEU A 50 -16.39 32.73 31.77
C LEU A 50 -17.77 33.37 31.66
N PHE A 51 -18.76 32.63 31.15
CA PHE A 51 -20.14 33.08 31.07
C PHE A 51 -20.76 33.26 32.46
N ALA A 52 -20.62 32.26 33.33
CA ALA A 52 -21.13 32.32 34.69
C ALA A 52 -20.45 33.43 35.52
N ARG A 53 -19.16 33.71 35.29
CA ARG A 53 -18.43 34.82 35.93
C ARG A 53 -18.90 36.20 35.43
N ARG A 54 -19.25 36.32 34.14
CA ARG A 54 -19.89 37.55 33.63
C ARG A 54 -21.27 37.73 34.23
N LEU A 55 -22.03 36.65 34.40
CA LEU A 55 -23.36 36.70 35.00
C LEU A 55 -23.31 37.02 36.50
N SER A 56 -22.29 36.56 37.23
CA SER A 56 -22.14 36.85 38.66
C SER A 56 -21.66 38.26 38.97
N THR A 57 -21.07 38.94 37.99
CA THR A 57 -20.59 40.33 38.11
C THR A 57 -21.60 41.36 37.62
N LEU A 58 -22.69 40.94 36.98
CA LEU A 58 -23.84 41.80 36.72
C LEU A 58 -24.53 42.12 38.05
N ASP A 59 -24.67 43.41 38.35
CA ASP A 59 -25.33 43.88 39.56
C ASP A 59 -26.85 43.68 39.43
N LEU A 60 -27.33 42.55 39.94
CA LEU A 60 -28.74 42.16 39.85
C LEU A 60 -29.66 43.07 40.69
N ASN A 61 -29.10 43.94 41.57
CA ASN A 61 -29.88 44.89 42.35
C ASN A 61 -30.51 46.00 41.49
N GLU A 62 -29.96 46.30 40.30
CA GLU A 62 -30.56 47.26 39.36
C GLU A 62 -31.68 46.64 38.50
N ILE A 63 -31.83 45.30 38.51
CA ILE A 63 -32.85 44.59 37.74
C ILE A 63 -34.16 44.50 38.54
N ASN A 64 -34.63 45.64 39.04
CA ASN A 64 -36.03 45.83 39.44
C ASN A 64 -36.90 46.15 38.21
N ALA A 65 -36.73 45.39 37.11
CA ALA A 65 -37.58 45.51 35.95
C ALA A 65 -38.73 44.50 36.09
N PRO A 66 -39.97 44.94 36.38
CA PRO A 66 -41.12 44.06 36.33
C PRO A 66 -41.27 43.57 34.88
N GLN A 67 -41.24 42.25 34.69
CA GLN A 67 -41.82 41.58 33.52
C GLN A 67 -41.39 42.09 32.13
N ARG A 68 -40.10 42.37 31.91
CA ARG A 68 -39.57 42.28 30.54
C ARG A 68 -38.83 40.96 30.42
N MET A 69 -39.65 39.91 30.27
CA MET A 69 -39.22 38.60 29.81
C MET A 69 -38.26 38.80 28.64
N ALA A 70 -37.04 38.29 28.77
CA ALA A 70 -36.08 38.25 27.69
C ALA A 70 -36.57 37.19 26.68
N HIS A 71 -37.64 37.48 25.94
CA HIS A 71 -37.88 36.78 24.70
C HIS A 71 -36.78 37.22 23.75
N THR A 72 -35.70 36.45 23.68
CA THR A 72 -34.69 36.64 22.65
C THR A 72 -35.42 36.57 21.30
N PRO A 73 -35.41 37.64 20.49
CA PRO A 73 -36.12 37.61 19.22
C PRO A 73 -35.53 36.49 18.35
N LYS A 74 -36.33 35.45 18.09
CA LYS A 74 -36.04 34.25 17.25
C LYS A 74 -35.44 34.53 15.86
N LYS A 75 -35.26 35.80 15.48
CA LYS A 75 -34.76 36.29 14.18
C LYS A 75 -33.24 36.48 14.13
N LEU A 76 -32.51 36.33 15.24
CA LEU A 76 -31.04 36.39 15.23
C LEU A 76 -30.38 35.02 15.04
N LYS A 77 -31.06 34.08 14.37
CA LYS A 77 -30.53 32.74 14.04
C LYS A 77 -29.54 32.82 12.88
N HIS A 78 -28.27 33.07 13.17
CA HIS A 78 -27.18 32.89 12.20
C HIS A 78 -26.23 31.79 12.70
N GLY A 79 -26.34 30.60 12.10
CA GLY A 79 -25.48 29.45 12.36
C GLY A 79 -26.23 28.25 12.92
N HIS A 80 -25.65 27.05 12.77
CA HIS A 80 -26.10 25.80 13.42
C HIS A 80 -25.76 25.76 14.93
N ILE A 81 -25.74 26.93 15.58
CA ILE A 81 -25.65 26.97 17.04
C ILE A 81 -27.09 26.80 17.48
N ASP A 82 -27.44 25.58 17.91
CA ASP A 82 -28.74 25.36 18.55
C ASP A 82 -28.75 26.22 19.82
N ASP A 83 -29.55 27.29 19.78
CA ASP A 83 -29.74 28.22 20.91
C ASP A 83 -30.27 27.49 22.16
N ASP A 84 -30.72 26.25 22.01
CA ASP A 84 -31.21 25.36 23.07
C ASP A 84 -30.05 24.70 23.86
N ALA A 85 -28.81 24.79 23.37
CA ALA A 85 -27.67 24.12 23.99
C ALA A 85 -27.16 24.77 25.29
N LEU A 86 -27.53 26.03 25.57
CA LEU A 86 -27.13 26.77 26.77
C LEU A 86 -28.35 27.31 27.47
N ALA A 87 -28.50 26.96 28.75
CA ALA A 87 -29.58 27.43 29.59
C ALA A 87 -29.05 28.18 30.81
N PHE A 88 -29.72 29.24 31.27
CA PHE A 88 -29.39 29.85 32.54
C PHE A 88 -30.63 30.19 33.37
N ALA A 89 -30.47 30.06 34.69
CA ALA A 89 -31.46 30.47 35.66
C ALA A 89 -30.80 31.06 36.91
N ILE A 90 -31.51 31.98 37.54
CA ILE A 90 -31.10 32.62 38.79
C ILE A 90 -32.15 32.27 39.83
N PHE A 91 -31.72 31.69 40.93
CA PHE A 91 -32.55 31.33 42.07
C PHE A 91 -32.23 32.23 43.28
N SER A 92 -33.24 32.47 44.10
CA SER A 92 -33.06 32.95 45.47
C SER A 92 -32.35 31.88 46.31
N THR A 93 -31.75 32.27 47.45
CA THR A 93 -31.22 31.32 48.45
C THR A 93 -32.25 30.31 48.93
N ASP A 94 -33.53 30.69 48.89
CA ASP A 94 -34.68 29.88 49.32
C ASP A 94 -35.16 28.90 48.22
N GLY A 95 -34.51 28.90 47.05
CA GLY A 95 -34.83 28.00 45.93
C GLY A 95 -35.96 28.46 45.01
N LYS A 96 -36.45 29.69 45.18
CA LYS A 96 -37.40 30.31 44.25
C LYS A 96 -36.66 30.82 43.01
N MET A 97 -37.09 30.43 41.81
CA MET A 97 -36.56 30.97 40.55
C MET A 97 -36.95 32.45 40.42
N LEU A 98 -35.97 33.30 40.12
CA LEU A 98 -36.11 34.74 39.97
C LEU A 98 -36.00 35.18 38.51
N LEU A 99 -35.09 34.56 37.76
CA LEU A 99 -34.80 34.91 36.38
C LEU A 99 -34.37 33.66 35.59
N HIS A 100 -34.68 33.62 34.30
CA HIS A 100 -34.24 32.60 33.37
C HIS A 100 -34.09 33.21 31.96
N ASP A 101 -33.42 32.51 31.05
CA ASP A 101 -33.24 32.90 29.63
C ASP A 101 -34.53 33.02 28.82
N GLY A 102 -35.60 32.34 29.22
CA GLY A 102 -36.88 32.31 28.49
C GLY A 102 -37.09 31.07 27.62
N ASP A 103 -36.09 30.20 27.54
CA ASP A 103 -36.09 28.92 26.83
C ASP A 103 -35.85 27.78 27.86
N ASN A 104 -34.81 26.96 27.70
CA ASN A 104 -34.53 25.79 28.55
C ASN A 104 -34.23 26.13 30.03
N GLY A 105 -33.91 27.39 30.36
CA GLY A 105 -33.62 27.85 31.71
C GLY A 105 -34.81 27.75 32.67
N GLN A 106 -36.05 27.81 32.17
CA GLN A 106 -37.26 27.71 33.00
C GLN A 106 -37.47 26.31 33.59
N ASP A 107 -36.91 25.29 32.94
CA ASP A 107 -37.09 23.88 33.28
C ASP A 107 -35.96 23.33 34.16
N ILE A 108 -34.98 24.16 34.50
CA ILE A 108 -33.88 23.78 35.40
C ILE A 108 -34.43 23.51 36.81
N PRO A 109 -34.29 22.30 37.36
CA PRO A 109 -34.69 22.02 38.73
C PRO A 109 -33.68 22.61 39.72
N TYR A 110 -34.18 23.20 40.80
CA TYR A 110 -33.32 23.67 41.87
C TYR A 110 -32.67 22.49 42.62
N ARG A 111 -31.37 22.27 42.38
CA ARG A 111 -30.57 21.19 42.98
C ARG A 111 -29.23 21.67 43.54
N TYR A 112 -29.19 22.90 44.05
CA TYR A 112 -27.97 23.44 44.63
C TYR A 112 -27.51 22.63 45.86
N ARG A 113 -26.31 22.05 45.78
CA ARG A 113 -25.65 21.37 46.90
C ARG A 113 -24.33 22.03 47.30
N ARG A 114 -23.55 22.44 46.30
CA ARG A 114 -22.26 23.12 46.44
C ARG A 114 -22.01 23.97 45.19
N GLU A 115 -21.11 24.93 45.28
CA GLU A 115 -20.57 25.59 44.09
C GLU A 115 -19.76 24.60 43.25
N GLY A 116 -19.81 24.79 41.93
CA GLY A 116 -19.08 23.99 40.96
C GLY A 116 -19.98 23.23 39.99
N PHE A 117 -19.37 22.30 39.26
CA PHE A 117 -20.03 21.52 38.23
C PHE A 117 -20.84 20.36 38.83
N ASP A 118 -22.03 20.16 38.30
CA ASP A 118 -22.92 19.03 38.57
C ASP A 118 -23.59 18.57 37.28
N ASN A 119 -23.98 17.30 37.20
CA ASN A 119 -24.67 16.76 36.03
C ASN A 119 -26.12 16.42 36.41
N GLY A 120 -27.08 16.68 35.54
CA GLY A 120 -28.49 16.44 35.81
C GLY A 120 -29.35 16.47 34.56
N TYR A 121 -30.66 16.56 34.77
CA TYR A 121 -31.68 16.58 33.71
C TYR A 121 -32.59 17.77 33.95
N LEU A 122 -33.16 18.33 32.89
CA LEU A 122 -34.24 19.31 32.98
C LEU A 122 -35.54 18.62 33.44
N LYS A 123 -36.58 19.38 33.76
CA LYS A 123 -37.86 18.83 34.23
C LYS A 123 -38.69 18.14 33.15
N ASP A 124 -38.58 18.59 31.90
CA ASP A 124 -39.40 18.11 30.76
C ASP A 124 -38.54 17.49 29.65
N ASP A 125 -37.27 17.24 29.95
CA ASP A 125 -36.30 16.69 29.01
C ASP A 125 -35.41 15.65 29.72
N ASN A 126 -35.12 14.56 29.03
CA ASN A 126 -34.36 13.41 29.51
C ASN A 126 -32.91 13.41 29.01
N ASP A 127 -32.50 14.46 28.29
CA ASP A 127 -31.13 14.64 27.85
C ASP A 127 -30.24 15.03 29.04
N LEU A 128 -28.96 14.65 28.98
CA LEU A 128 -28.03 14.90 30.07
C LEU A 128 -27.49 16.32 29.95
N TRP A 129 -27.59 17.08 31.04
CA TRP A 129 -27.12 18.45 31.12
C TRP A 129 -25.99 18.58 32.14
N ARG A 130 -25.01 19.43 31.82
CA ARG A 130 -23.94 19.82 32.74
C ARG A 130 -24.18 21.22 33.26
N PHE A 131 -24.42 21.33 34.56
CA PHE A 131 -24.74 22.56 35.26
C PHE A 131 -23.53 23.09 36.04
N LEU A 132 -23.34 24.40 36.05
CA LEU A 132 -22.41 25.10 36.91
C LEU A 132 -23.18 25.99 37.86
N TRP A 133 -23.06 25.70 39.15
CA TRP A 133 -23.67 26.47 40.22
C TRP A 133 -22.64 27.44 40.81
N LEU A 134 -22.99 28.73 40.87
CA LEU A 134 -22.19 29.78 41.52
C LEU A 134 -23.08 30.61 42.43
N ASN A 135 -22.53 31.09 43.55
CA ASN A 135 -23.19 32.16 44.30
C ASN A 135 -22.83 33.52 43.69
N SER A 136 -23.79 34.45 43.75
CA SER A 136 -23.54 35.86 43.45
C SER A 136 -22.57 36.45 44.49
N ALA A 137 -21.82 37.50 44.11
CA ALA A 137 -20.84 38.15 44.98
C ALA A 137 -21.44 38.64 46.32
N ASP A 138 -22.72 39.00 46.31
CA ASP A 138 -23.48 39.44 47.48
C ASP A 138 -24.04 38.29 48.33
N GLY A 139 -23.92 37.03 47.89
CA GLY A 139 -24.45 35.84 48.56
C GLY A 139 -25.98 35.70 48.53
N LYS A 140 -26.71 36.66 47.96
CA LYS A 140 -28.18 36.72 47.93
C LYS A 140 -28.83 35.85 46.85
N TYR A 141 -28.07 35.47 45.82
CA TYR A 141 -28.57 34.77 44.65
C TYR A 141 -27.68 33.58 44.29
N ARG A 142 -28.30 32.53 43.74
CA ARG A 142 -27.65 31.34 43.19
C ARG A 142 -27.84 31.34 41.69
N ILE A 143 -26.74 31.38 40.96
CA ILE A 143 -26.72 31.40 39.50
C ILE A 143 -26.42 29.98 39.02
N VAL A 144 -27.22 29.47 38.09
CA VAL A 144 -26.96 28.22 37.40
C VAL A 144 -26.90 28.45 35.90
N VAL A 145 -25.88 27.87 35.28
CA VAL A 145 -25.74 27.80 33.82
C VAL A 145 -25.62 26.33 33.45
N GLY A 146 -26.49 25.86 32.58
CA GLY A 146 -26.51 24.50 32.04
C GLY A 146 -26.07 24.48 30.58
N GLN A 147 -25.40 23.41 30.18
CA GLN A 147 -25.16 23.07 28.79
C GLN A 147 -25.59 21.63 28.51
N GLU A 148 -26.25 21.40 27.39
CA GLU A 148 -26.64 20.06 26.93
C GLU A 148 -25.39 19.23 26.55
N TRP A 149 -25.39 17.94 26.90
CA TRP A 149 -24.27 17.04 26.61
C TRP A 149 -24.20 16.65 25.13
N ASP A 150 -25.33 16.45 24.47
CA ASP A 150 -25.40 16.03 23.06
C ASP A 150 -24.78 17.08 22.13
N TYR A 151 -24.93 18.38 22.46
CA TYR A 151 -24.22 19.45 21.76
C TYR A 151 -22.69 19.28 21.78
N ARG A 152 -22.12 18.72 22.85
CA ARG A 152 -20.68 18.42 22.92
C ARG A 152 -20.30 17.27 21.99
N GLU A 153 -21.13 16.23 21.93
CA GLU A 153 -20.90 15.05 21.10
C GLU A 153 -21.03 15.40 19.60
N ASP A 154 -22.04 16.17 19.22
CA ASP A 154 -22.24 16.64 17.86
C ASP A 154 -21.12 17.56 17.38
N MET A 155 -20.66 18.48 18.23
CA MET A 155 -19.50 19.32 17.93
C MET A 155 -18.21 18.50 17.80
N ALA A 156 -17.98 17.52 18.68
CA ALA A 156 -16.84 16.63 18.57
C ALA A 156 -16.89 15.82 17.27
N LEU A 157 -18.05 15.27 16.91
CA LEU A 157 -18.28 14.55 15.65
C LEU A 157 -18.07 15.44 14.44
N ALA A 158 -18.55 16.68 14.45
CA ALA A 158 -18.38 17.64 13.36
C ALA A 158 -16.90 18.00 13.14
N ILE A 159 -16.14 18.24 14.22
CA ILE A 159 -14.70 18.51 14.14
C ILE A 159 -13.95 17.29 13.62
N VAL A 160 -14.26 16.10 14.14
CA VAL A 160 -13.66 14.84 13.68
C VAL A 160 -13.97 14.59 12.21
N ALA A 161 -15.21 14.78 11.78
CA ALA A 161 -15.63 14.61 10.40
C ALA A 161 -14.91 15.60 9.47
N ALA A 162 -14.82 16.87 9.85
CA ALA A 162 -14.09 17.88 9.09
C ALA A 162 -12.61 17.51 8.91
N GLN A 163 -11.99 16.91 9.93
CA GLN A 163 -10.60 16.46 9.88
C GLN A 163 -10.41 15.17 9.07
N LEU A 164 -11.34 14.20 9.19
CA LEU A 164 -11.24 12.89 8.53
C LEU A 164 -11.61 12.95 7.04
N THR A 165 -12.53 13.83 6.65
CA THR A 165 -13.01 13.97 5.26
C THR A 165 -11.86 14.13 4.24
N PRO A 166 -10.92 15.08 4.39
CA PRO A 166 -9.83 15.23 3.43
C PRO A 166 -8.92 14.00 3.35
N TRP A 167 -8.73 13.30 4.47
CA TRP A 167 -7.94 12.07 4.50
C TRP A 167 -8.67 10.93 3.77
N LEU A 168 -10.01 10.84 3.90
CA LEU A 168 -10.83 9.79 3.29
C LEU A 168 -10.80 9.88 1.76
N ILE A 169 -10.57 11.09 1.24
CA ILE A 169 -10.37 11.37 -0.20
C ILE A 169 -8.90 11.15 -0.60
N ALA A 170 -7.95 11.58 0.23
CA ALA A 170 -6.52 11.46 -0.07
C ALA A 170 -6.05 10.00 -0.16
N LEU A 171 -6.59 9.12 0.68
CA LEU A 171 -6.21 7.70 0.75
C LEU A 171 -6.51 6.91 -0.54
N PRO A 172 -7.75 6.89 -1.07
CA PRO A 172 -8.04 6.20 -2.34
C PRO A 172 -7.28 6.84 -3.50
N LEU A 173 -7.05 8.15 -3.48
CA LEU A 173 -6.23 8.84 -4.49
C LEU A 173 -4.77 8.35 -4.45
N MET A 174 -4.18 8.25 -3.26
CA MET A 174 -2.83 7.74 -3.07
C MET A 174 -2.71 6.27 -3.48
N LEU A 175 -3.72 5.44 -3.14
CA LEU A 175 -3.80 4.04 -3.58
C LEU A 175 -3.87 3.95 -5.11
N LEU A 176 -4.70 4.78 -5.75
CA LEU A 176 -4.82 4.82 -7.20
C LEU A 176 -3.48 5.20 -7.86
N ILE A 177 -2.81 6.23 -7.35
CA ILE A 177 -1.49 6.66 -7.84
C ILE A 177 -0.47 5.53 -7.68
N LEU A 178 -0.42 4.89 -6.51
CA LEU A 178 0.47 3.76 -6.27
C LEU A 178 0.18 2.62 -7.25
N LEU A 179 -1.08 2.25 -7.44
CA LEU A 179 -1.48 1.20 -8.39
C LEU A 179 -1.05 1.55 -9.81
N LEU A 180 -1.23 2.79 -10.25
CA LEU A 180 -0.77 3.27 -11.56
C LEU A 180 0.75 3.19 -11.69
N LEU A 181 1.49 3.63 -10.67
CA LEU A 181 2.95 3.62 -10.65
C LEU A 181 3.49 2.19 -10.70
N LEU A 182 2.93 1.31 -9.88
CA LEU A 182 3.29 -0.11 -9.82
C LEU A 182 2.91 -0.85 -11.11
N HIS A 183 1.81 -0.45 -11.76
CA HIS A 183 1.44 -0.97 -13.08
C HIS A 183 2.45 -0.55 -14.16
N ARG A 184 2.89 0.71 -14.12
CA ARG A 184 3.86 1.28 -15.06
C ARG A 184 5.26 0.67 -14.90
N GLU A 185 5.76 0.57 -13.67
CA GLU A 185 7.09 0.03 -13.33
C GLU A 185 7.23 -1.46 -13.67
N LEU A 186 6.18 -2.26 -13.47
CA LEU A 186 6.23 -3.71 -13.73
C LEU A 186 5.83 -4.09 -15.17
N ARG A 187 5.37 -3.12 -15.99
CA ARG A 187 5.07 -3.33 -17.42
C ARG A 187 6.31 -3.77 -18.22
N PRO A 188 7.50 -3.14 -18.12
CA PRO A 188 8.71 -3.60 -18.81
C PRO A 188 9.14 -5.00 -18.38
N LEU A 189 8.97 -5.36 -17.10
CA LEU A 189 9.27 -6.72 -16.61
C LEU A 189 8.37 -7.78 -17.27
N LYS A 190 7.08 -7.47 -17.41
CA LYS A 190 6.11 -8.34 -18.08
C LYS A 190 6.43 -8.49 -19.57
N LYS A 191 6.84 -7.41 -20.24
CA LYS A 191 7.31 -7.44 -21.63
C LYS A 191 8.56 -8.30 -21.78
N LEU A 192 9.53 -8.18 -20.87
CA LEU A 192 10.75 -8.99 -20.88
C LEU A 192 10.44 -10.49 -20.71
N ALA A 193 9.58 -10.84 -19.75
CA ALA A 193 9.13 -12.21 -19.54
C ALA A 193 8.37 -12.78 -20.74
N GLN A 194 7.60 -11.95 -21.44
CA GLN A 194 6.87 -12.36 -22.64
C GLN A 194 7.83 -12.54 -23.84
N ALA A 195 8.82 -11.65 -24.00
CA ALA A 195 9.88 -11.79 -24.99
C ALA A 195 10.71 -13.08 -24.79
N LEU A 196 10.98 -13.45 -23.54
CA LEU A 196 11.62 -14.72 -23.18
C LEU A 196 10.77 -15.95 -23.51
N ARG A 197 9.44 -15.88 -23.34
CA ARG A 197 8.52 -17.01 -23.57
C ARG A 197 8.33 -17.38 -25.04
N PHE A 198 8.39 -16.41 -25.95
CA PHE A 198 8.15 -16.61 -27.38
C PHE A 198 9.44 -16.71 -28.20
N ARG A 199 10.60 -16.79 -27.54
CA ARG A 199 11.89 -16.82 -28.24
C ARG A 199 12.24 -18.23 -28.69
N SER A 200 12.42 -18.39 -30.00
CA SER A 200 12.93 -19.63 -30.59
C SER A 200 14.41 -19.85 -30.25
N PRO A 201 14.86 -21.10 -30.03
CA PRO A 201 16.25 -21.45 -29.68
C PRO A 201 17.31 -20.96 -30.68
N GLU A 202 16.93 -20.71 -31.93
CA GLU A 202 17.83 -20.32 -33.03
C GLU A 202 17.94 -18.81 -33.26
N SER A 203 17.25 -17.98 -32.47
CA SER A 203 17.25 -16.52 -32.65
C SER A 203 18.53 -15.85 -32.13
N GLU A 204 19.25 -15.12 -33.00
CA GLU A 204 20.46 -14.35 -32.68
C GLU A 204 20.19 -12.99 -31.99
N THR A 205 18.93 -12.59 -31.87
CA THR A 205 18.55 -11.23 -31.48
C THR A 205 18.71 -11.01 -29.96
N LEU A 206 19.63 -10.14 -29.54
CA LEU A 206 19.82 -9.79 -28.13
C LEU A 206 18.52 -9.25 -27.50
N LEU A 207 18.28 -9.55 -26.23
CA LEU A 207 17.17 -8.96 -25.48
C LEU A 207 17.37 -7.44 -25.42
N ASP A 208 16.36 -6.69 -25.85
CA ASP A 208 16.40 -5.23 -25.81
C ASP A 208 16.31 -4.72 -24.36
N GLY A 209 17.36 -4.03 -23.91
CA GLY A 209 17.43 -3.41 -22.59
C GLY A 209 16.76 -2.03 -22.52
N LYS A 210 16.25 -1.50 -23.63
CA LYS A 210 15.64 -0.16 -23.68
C LYS A 210 14.34 -0.14 -22.86
N GLY A 211 14.37 0.66 -21.78
CA GLY A 211 13.22 0.85 -20.88
C GLY A 211 13.12 -0.15 -19.72
N VAL A 212 14.15 -0.96 -19.49
CA VAL A 212 14.25 -1.86 -18.32
C VAL A 212 14.83 -1.09 -17.12
N PRO A 213 14.22 -1.20 -15.92
CA PRO A 213 14.74 -0.59 -14.69
C PRO A 213 16.21 -0.98 -14.41
N SER A 214 16.94 -0.10 -13.74
CA SER A 214 18.37 -0.28 -13.40
C SER A 214 18.65 -1.60 -12.68
N GLU A 215 17.71 -2.06 -11.85
CA GLU A 215 17.84 -3.25 -11.01
C GLU A 215 17.78 -4.54 -11.83
N VAL A 216 17.17 -4.50 -13.02
CA VAL A 216 16.92 -5.68 -13.86
C VAL A 216 17.90 -5.75 -15.03
N ARG A 217 18.57 -4.65 -15.37
CA ARG A 217 19.63 -4.63 -16.41
C ARG A 217 20.69 -5.72 -16.24
N PRO A 218 21.26 -5.96 -15.03
CA PRO A 218 22.29 -7.00 -14.86
C PRO A 218 21.79 -8.40 -15.25
N LEU A 219 20.50 -8.68 -15.02
CA LEU A 219 19.90 -9.96 -15.38
C LEU A 219 19.72 -10.10 -16.90
N VAL A 220 19.30 -9.03 -17.58
CA VAL A 220 19.20 -9.01 -19.05
C VAL A 220 20.57 -9.25 -19.68
N GLU A 221 21.60 -8.63 -19.11
CA GLU A 221 22.97 -8.73 -19.59
C GLU A 221 23.53 -10.15 -19.38
N ALA A 222 23.31 -10.75 -18.21
CA ALA A 222 23.68 -12.15 -17.94
C ALA A 222 22.97 -13.13 -18.88
N LEU A 223 21.67 -12.93 -19.16
CA LEU A 223 20.92 -13.75 -20.12
C LEU A 223 21.48 -13.62 -21.54
N ASN A 224 21.78 -12.40 -21.98
CA ASN A 224 22.39 -12.15 -23.29
C ASN A 224 23.76 -12.83 -23.44
N GLN A 225 24.59 -12.79 -22.39
CA GLN A 225 25.87 -13.51 -22.37
C GLN A 225 25.68 -15.03 -22.47
N LEU A 226 24.71 -15.59 -21.75
CA LEU A 226 24.39 -17.02 -21.81
C LEU A 226 23.93 -17.43 -23.22
N PHE A 227 23.06 -16.64 -23.85
CA PHE A 227 22.61 -16.91 -25.22
C PHE A 227 23.76 -16.86 -26.23
N SER A 228 24.67 -15.89 -26.09
CA SER A 228 25.87 -15.81 -26.93
C SER A 228 26.76 -17.05 -26.79
N ARG A 229 26.93 -17.56 -25.55
CA ARG A 229 27.69 -18.80 -25.31
C ARG A 229 27.03 -20.01 -25.96
N ILE A 230 25.72 -20.20 -25.79
CA ILE A 230 24.98 -21.32 -26.40
C ILE A 230 25.08 -21.27 -27.93
N HIS A 231 24.88 -20.10 -28.53
CA HIS A 231 24.99 -19.94 -29.97
C HIS A 231 26.41 -20.31 -30.47
N SER A 232 27.44 -19.85 -29.77
CA SER A 232 28.84 -20.20 -30.10
C SER A 232 29.14 -21.70 -29.98
N MET A 233 28.46 -22.41 -29.07
CA MET A 233 28.60 -23.87 -28.94
C MET A 233 27.87 -24.60 -30.08
N MET A 234 26.65 -24.18 -30.43
CA MET A 234 25.91 -24.77 -31.56
C MET A 234 26.63 -24.57 -32.90
N VAL A 235 27.22 -23.40 -33.15
CA VAL A 235 28.00 -23.16 -34.37
C VAL A 235 29.22 -24.09 -34.45
N ARG A 236 29.89 -24.31 -33.31
CA ARG A 236 31.02 -25.25 -33.23
C ARG A 236 30.58 -26.68 -33.49
N GLU A 237 29.46 -27.11 -32.92
CA GLU A 237 28.91 -28.46 -33.14
C GLU A 237 28.49 -28.67 -34.60
N ARG A 238 27.82 -27.69 -35.23
CA ARG A 238 27.45 -27.73 -36.65
C ARG A 238 28.68 -27.80 -37.56
N ARG A 239 29.73 -27.04 -37.24
CA ARG A 239 30.99 -27.09 -38.00
C ARG A 239 31.69 -28.45 -37.82
N PHE A 240 31.79 -28.94 -36.59
CA PHE A 240 32.38 -30.25 -36.30
C PHE A 240 31.65 -31.40 -37.02
N THR A 241 30.31 -31.41 -36.99
CA THR A 241 29.52 -32.44 -37.69
C THR A 241 29.65 -32.34 -39.21
N SER A 242 29.71 -31.12 -39.77
CA SER A 242 29.96 -30.89 -41.19
C SER A 242 31.35 -31.37 -41.62
N ASP A 243 32.38 -31.03 -40.83
CA ASP A 243 33.76 -31.39 -41.08
C ASP A 243 33.94 -32.91 -40.95
N ALA A 244 33.39 -33.53 -39.91
CA ALA A 244 33.40 -34.99 -39.73
C ALA A 244 32.69 -35.72 -40.89
N ALA A 245 31.57 -35.19 -41.39
CA ALA A 245 30.88 -35.77 -42.54
C ALA A 245 31.72 -35.68 -43.83
N HIS A 246 32.44 -34.57 -44.02
CA HIS A 246 33.37 -34.41 -45.15
C HIS A 246 34.60 -35.33 -45.02
N GLU A 247 35.18 -35.40 -43.83
CA GLU A 247 36.34 -36.24 -43.54
C GLU A 247 36.02 -37.73 -43.59
N LEU A 248 34.77 -38.15 -43.39
CA LEU A 248 34.33 -39.54 -43.56
C LEU A 248 33.94 -39.88 -45.00
N ARG A 249 33.45 -38.92 -45.80
CA ARG A 249 33.05 -39.17 -47.20
C ARG A 249 34.25 -39.51 -48.09
N SER A 250 35.38 -38.83 -47.90
CA SER A 250 36.61 -39.08 -48.66
C SER A 250 37.22 -40.48 -48.48
N PRO A 251 37.36 -41.02 -47.25
CA PRO A 251 37.83 -42.39 -47.04
C PRO A 251 36.79 -43.44 -47.47
N LEU A 252 35.49 -43.19 -47.32
CA LEU A 252 34.46 -44.08 -47.86
C LEU A 252 34.51 -44.19 -49.38
N ALA A 253 34.74 -43.07 -50.09
CA ALA A 253 34.92 -43.07 -51.53
C ALA A 253 36.20 -43.83 -51.94
N ALA A 254 37.30 -43.62 -51.23
CA ALA A 254 38.55 -44.35 -51.48
C ALA A 254 38.39 -45.86 -51.24
N LEU A 255 37.68 -46.26 -50.18
CA LEU A 255 37.34 -47.65 -49.93
C LEU A 255 36.49 -48.22 -51.05
N LYS A 256 35.45 -47.52 -51.50
CA LYS A 256 34.59 -47.95 -52.60
C LYS A 256 35.37 -48.20 -53.91
N VAL A 257 36.27 -47.30 -54.28
CA VAL A 257 37.13 -47.47 -55.46
C VAL A 257 38.02 -48.70 -55.31
N GLN A 258 38.59 -48.93 -54.13
CA GLN A 258 39.42 -50.10 -53.89
C GLN A 258 38.59 -51.41 -53.94
N THR A 259 37.34 -51.40 -53.46
CA THR A 259 36.44 -52.55 -53.61
C THR A 259 36.06 -52.81 -55.07
N GLU A 260 35.80 -51.76 -55.86
CA GLU A 260 35.52 -51.87 -57.30
C GLU A 260 36.72 -52.46 -58.06
N VAL A 261 37.94 -52.02 -57.76
CA VAL A 261 39.19 -52.58 -58.33
C VAL A 261 39.36 -54.06 -57.97
N ALA A 262 39.06 -54.44 -56.72
CA ALA A 262 39.11 -55.83 -56.27
C ALA A 262 38.03 -56.71 -56.94
N GLN A 263 36.85 -56.15 -57.25
CA GLN A 263 35.76 -56.85 -57.97
C GLN A 263 36.05 -57.00 -59.47
N LEU A 264 36.68 -56.01 -60.09
CA LEU A 264 37.09 -56.04 -61.50
C LEU A 264 38.25 -57.02 -61.78
N SER A 265 39.03 -57.37 -60.76
CA SER A 265 40.16 -58.32 -60.85
C SER A 265 39.72 -59.80 -60.94
N GLY A 266 38.54 -60.07 -61.50
CA GLY A 266 37.78 -61.33 -61.39
C GLY A 266 38.47 -62.62 -61.87
N ASP A 267 39.52 -62.54 -62.70
CA ASP A 267 40.09 -63.72 -63.38
C ASP A 267 41.56 -64.05 -63.02
N ASP A 268 42.22 -63.31 -62.13
CA ASP A 268 43.59 -63.61 -61.66
C ASP A 268 43.67 -63.74 -60.12
N PRO A 269 43.90 -64.96 -59.59
CA PRO A 269 44.01 -65.21 -58.15
C PRO A 269 45.08 -64.38 -57.45
N LEU A 270 46.19 -64.06 -58.14
CA LEU A 270 47.30 -63.29 -57.56
C LEU A 270 47.02 -61.79 -57.50
N SER A 271 46.32 -61.25 -58.49
CA SER A 271 45.91 -59.84 -58.51
C SER A 271 44.82 -59.53 -57.49
N ARG A 272 43.91 -60.48 -57.24
CA ARG A 272 42.86 -60.34 -56.22
C ARG A 272 43.41 -60.34 -54.80
N ASP A 273 44.39 -61.19 -54.51
CA ASP A 273 45.06 -61.25 -53.19
C ASP A 273 45.86 -59.96 -52.90
N LYS A 274 46.54 -59.41 -53.91
CA LYS A 274 47.21 -58.11 -53.81
C LYS A 274 46.23 -56.96 -53.56
N ALA A 275 45.10 -56.93 -54.26
CA ALA A 275 44.07 -55.89 -54.07
C ALA A 275 43.44 -55.96 -52.66
N LEU A 276 43.17 -57.16 -52.14
CA LEU A 276 42.66 -57.36 -50.79
C LEU A 276 43.69 -57.00 -49.70
N THR A 277 44.96 -57.31 -49.94
CA THR A 277 46.06 -56.92 -49.03
C THR A 277 46.22 -55.40 -48.97
N GLN A 278 46.14 -54.72 -50.12
CA GLN A 278 46.18 -53.25 -50.18
C GLN A 278 44.97 -52.59 -49.51
N LEU A 279 43.78 -53.18 -49.64
CA LEU A 279 42.58 -52.77 -48.87
C LEU A 279 42.81 -52.88 -47.36
N HIS A 280 43.34 -54.01 -46.89
CA HIS A 280 43.56 -54.24 -45.46
C HIS A 280 44.59 -53.27 -44.85
N VAL A 281 45.69 -52.99 -45.59
CA VAL A 281 46.70 -52.00 -45.20
C VAL A 281 46.16 -50.57 -45.26
N GLY A 282 45.32 -50.26 -46.25
CA GLY A 282 44.66 -48.96 -46.39
C GLY A 282 43.68 -48.66 -45.23
N ILE A 283 42.99 -49.67 -44.72
CA ILE A 283 42.10 -49.56 -43.55
C ILE A 283 42.92 -49.42 -42.25
N GLY A 284 43.97 -50.22 -42.07
CA GLY A 284 44.81 -50.21 -40.86
C GLY A 284 45.64 -48.93 -40.69
N SER A 285 46.19 -48.38 -41.77
CA SER A 285 47.02 -47.16 -41.73
C SER A 285 46.23 -45.89 -41.40
N ARG A 286 44.96 -45.78 -41.83
CA ARG A 286 44.10 -44.62 -41.49
C ARG A 286 43.48 -44.72 -40.09
N HIS A 287 43.32 -45.91 -39.53
CA HIS A 287 42.86 -46.09 -38.15
C HIS A 287 43.85 -45.54 -37.11
N ALA A 288 45.14 -45.49 -37.44
CA ALA A 288 46.19 -44.85 -36.63
C ALA A 288 46.13 -43.31 -36.70
N ALA A 289 45.74 -42.74 -37.85
CA ALA A 289 45.58 -41.29 -38.02
C ALA A 289 44.36 -40.74 -37.25
N GLY A 290 43.25 -41.48 -37.20
CA GLY A 290 42.05 -41.09 -36.45
C GLY A 290 42.25 -41.03 -34.94
N ARG A 291 43.10 -41.88 -34.36
CA ARG A 291 43.44 -41.85 -32.92
C ARG A 291 44.25 -40.60 -32.52
N SER A 292 45.06 -40.07 -33.43
CA SER A 292 45.87 -38.89 -33.16
C SER A 292 45.04 -37.60 -33.10
N ALA A 293 43.86 -37.56 -33.75
CA ALA A 293 42.92 -36.45 -33.65
C ALA A 293 42.12 -36.46 -32.33
N THR A 294 41.83 -37.63 -31.76
CA THR A 294 41.13 -37.74 -30.45
C THR A 294 41.99 -37.34 -29.25
N ASP A 295 43.32 -37.47 -29.32
CA ASP A 295 44.23 -37.12 -28.21
C ASP A 295 44.42 -35.59 -28.03
N VAL A 296 43.96 -34.78 -29.00
CA VAL A 296 43.97 -33.31 -28.91
C VAL A 296 42.73 -32.77 -28.17
N ILE A 297 41.77 -33.63 -27.81
CA ILE A 297 40.49 -33.28 -27.15
C ILE A 297 40.48 -33.75 -25.67
N ALA A 298 41.59 -33.62 -24.95
CA ALA A 298 41.59 -33.68 -23.49
C ALA A 298 41.51 -32.24 -22.92
N PRO A 299 40.46 -31.86 -22.17
CA PRO A 299 40.38 -30.53 -21.60
C PRO A 299 41.38 -30.40 -20.44
N ARG A 300 42.33 -29.47 -20.56
CA ARG A 300 43.09 -28.94 -19.41
C ARG A 300 42.09 -28.20 -18.50
N PHE A 301 41.62 -28.88 -17.46
CA PHE A 301 41.11 -28.22 -16.26
C PHE A 301 42.32 -27.74 -15.44
N THR A 302 42.64 -26.46 -15.54
CA THR A 302 43.48 -25.73 -14.58
C THR A 302 43.04 -24.28 -14.52
N GLY A 303 42.65 -23.80 -13.33
CA GLY A 303 42.47 -22.38 -12.99
C GLY A 303 41.03 -21.96 -12.75
#